data_AF-A0AAW4BHJ2-F1
#
_entry.id   AF-A0AAW4BHJ2-F1
#
_cell.length_a   1.000
_cell.length_b   1.000
_cell.length_c   1.000
_cell.angle_alpha   90.00
_cell.angle_beta   90.00
_cell.angle_gamma   90.00
#
_symmetry.space_group_name_H-M   'P 1'
#
loop_
_entity.id
_entity.type
_entity.pdbx_description
1 polymer ?
#
loop_
_entity_poly.entity_id
_entity_poly.type
_entity_poly.pdbx_seq_one_letter_code
_entity_poly.pdbx_strand_id
1 'polypeptide(L)'
;DKGVVERAFKEMHAHIKPYAQGIVEPLNGKKRIGHRYELDAELSLTAFTKIVIHHVINHNTTHVVTEYDFAPDMPTDLASKPIDLWNWGVKNRTGKLRVVDEELTFINMLPQGKATVSVTGIKFNGMSYTCSEAMQMGWFHRSKSVTRPESVDISYDPRNTNVIYLRPDARFDS
;
A
#
# COMPACT_ATOMS: atom_id res chain seq x y z
N ASP A 1 17.31 4.70 9.43
CA ASP A 1 16.30 4.30 8.43
C ASP A 1 15.85 5.40 7.48
N LYS A 2 15.37 6.56 7.94
CA LYS A 2 14.86 7.62 7.04
C LYS A 2 15.84 8.07 5.94
N GLY A 3 17.12 8.27 6.27
CA GLY A 3 18.12 8.73 5.30
C GLY A 3 18.43 7.73 4.17
N VAL A 4 18.36 6.42 4.43
CA VAL A 4 18.59 5.38 3.42
C VAL A 4 17.42 5.35 2.43
N VAL A 5 16.19 5.41 2.95
CA VAL A 5 14.97 5.45 2.15
C VAL A 5 14.92 6.71 1.27
N GLU A 6 15.22 7.88 1.84
CA GLU A 6 15.30 9.13 1.08
C GLU A 6 16.37 9.09 -0.01
N ARG A 7 17.52 8.47 0.27
CA ARG A 7 18.58 8.29 -0.73
C ARG A 7 18.16 7.38 -1.87
N ALA A 8 17.49 6.27 -1.57
CA ALA A 8 16.96 5.35 -2.58
C ALA A 8 15.92 6.05 -3.47
N PHE A 9 15.00 6.83 -2.89
CA PHE A 9 14.07 7.65 -3.68
C PHE A 9 14.80 8.66 -4.56
N LYS A 10 15.82 9.33 -4.04
CA LYS A 10 16.64 10.27 -4.81
C LYS A 10 17.34 9.59 -5.99
N GLU A 11 17.88 8.40 -5.79
CA GLU A 11 18.56 7.61 -6.82
C GLU A 11 17.58 7.11 -7.89
N MET A 12 16.43 6.57 -7.49
CA MET A 12 15.36 6.22 -8.42
C MET A 12 14.94 7.42 -9.27
N HIS A 13 14.72 8.59 -8.66
CA HIS A 13 14.40 9.80 -9.42
C HIS A 13 15.54 10.19 -10.37
N ALA A 14 16.80 10.08 -9.94
CA ALA A 14 17.95 10.36 -10.81
C ALA A 14 18.02 9.42 -12.03
N HIS A 15 17.58 8.16 -11.90
CA HIS A 15 17.49 7.21 -13.02
C HIS A 15 16.33 7.51 -13.99
N ILE A 16 15.20 8.01 -13.48
CA ILE A 16 14.01 8.28 -14.31
C ILE A 16 14.13 9.62 -15.03
N LYS A 17 14.70 10.65 -14.37
CA LYS A 17 14.77 12.03 -14.87
C LYS A 17 15.34 12.16 -16.30
N PRO A 18 16.42 11.47 -16.71
CA PRO A 18 16.95 11.60 -18.06
C PRO A 18 16.00 11.15 -19.18
N TYR A 19 14.97 10.36 -18.85
CA TYR A 19 14.06 9.73 -19.80
C TYR A 19 12.62 10.25 -19.70
N ALA A 20 12.37 11.29 -18.89
CA ALA A 20 11.04 11.86 -18.67
C ALA A 20 11.02 13.35 -19.02
N GLN A 21 10.00 13.79 -19.77
CA GLN A 21 9.73 15.21 -20.05
C GLN A 21 8.79 15.82 -19.01
N GLY A 22 8.76 17.15 -18.90
CA GLY A 22 7.91 17.89 -17.96
C GLY A 22 8.38 17.85 -16.50
N ILE A 23 9.68 17.62 -16.26
CA ILE A 23 10.26 17.62 -14.91
C ILE A 23 10.29 19.05 -14.35
N VAL A 24 9.90 19.19 -13.08
CA VAL A 24 9.98 20.46 -12.36
C VAL A 24 11.46 20.83 -12.17
N GLU A 25 11.92 21.83 -12.91
CA GLU A 25 13.27 22.35 -12.77
C GLU A 25 13.35 23.37 -11.63
N PRO A 26 14.33 23.25 -10.71
CA PRO A 26 14.57 24.27 -9.70
C PRO A 26 15.16 25.53 -10.37
N LEU A 27 14.25 26.46 -10.70
CA LEU A 27 14.41 27.88 -11.11
C LEU A 27 14.09 28.20 -12.59
N ASN A 28 12.85 28.64 -12.82
CA ASN A 28 12.56 29.92 -13.50
C ASN A 28 11.23 30.57 -13.04
N GLY A 29 10.77 30.26 -11.82
CA GLY A 29 9.48 30.72 -11.26
C GLY A 29 9.39 32.19 -10.83
N LYS A 30 10.33 33.07 -11.24
CA LYS A 30 10.25 34.52 -10.94
C LYS A 30 9.71 35.36 -12.10
N LYS A 31 9.46 34.80 -13.27
CA LYS A 31 8.85 35.54 -14.39
C LYS A 31 7.42 35.07 -14.58
N ARG A 32 6.47 36.01 -14.65
CA ARG A 32 5.06 35.80 -15.06
C ARG A 32 4.88 35.12 -16.43
N ILE A 33 5.99 34.87 -17.14
CA ILE A 33 6.10 34.24 -18.47
C ILE A 33 7.14 33.09 -18.34
N GLY A 34 6.98 32.26 -17.32
CA GLY A 34 7.78 31.04 -17.15
C GLY A 34 7.23 29.93 -18.04
N HIS A 35 8.12 29.09 -18.56
CA HIS A 35 7.73 27.89 -19.31
C HIS A 35 6.86 26.96 -18.43
N ARG A 36 5.72 26.53 -18.95
CA ARG A 36 4.76 25.66 -18.23
C ARG A 36 5.14 24.21 -18.44
N TYR A 37 6.10 23.72 -17.66
CA TYR A 37 6.60 22.35 -17.72
C TYR A 37 5.51 21.30 -17.45
N GLU A 38 4.40 21.66 -16.81
CA GLU A 38 3.28 20.74 -16.59
C GLU A 38 2.59 20.33 -17.90
N LEU A 39 2.67 21.17 -18.93
CA LEU A 39 2.09 20.88 -20.25
C LEU A 39 2.96 19.96 -21.10
N ASP A 40 4.24 19.80 -20.74
CA ASP A 40 5.17 18.88 -21.41
C ASP A 40 5.21 17.50 -20.74
N ALA A 41 4.34 17.25 -19.76
CA ALA A 41 4.26 15.98 -19.08
C ALA A 41 3.78 14.89 -20.04
N GLU A 42 4.71 14.00 -20.43
CA GLU A 42 4.45 12.90 -21.38
C GLU A 42 3.97 11.62 -20.68
N LEU A 43 4.31 11.44 -19.40
CA LEU A 43 4.02 10.22 -18.65
C LEU A 43 2.65 10.29 -17.99
N SER A 44 1.74 9.41 -18.41
CA SER A 44 0.53 9.12 -17.64
C SER A 44 0.88 8.49 -16.28
N LEU A 45 -0.02 8.62 -15.29
CA LEU A 45 0.14 7.99 -13.98
C LEU A 45 0.44 6.48 -14.12
N THR A 46 -0.29 5.78 -14.98
CA THR A 46 -0.08 4.36 -15.25
C THR A 46 1.31 4.05 -15.82
N ALA A 47 1.81 4.87 -16.74
CA ALA A 47 3.15 4.69 -17.31
C ALA A 47 4.22 4.92 -16.24
N PHE A 48 4.09 5.99 -15.45
CA PHE A 48 4.99 6.26 -14.34
C PHE A 48 4.99 5.13 -13.29
N THR A 49 3.83 4.61 -12.92
CA THR A 49 3.71 3.46 -12.00
C THR A 49 4.45 2.24 -12.54
N LYS A 50 4.34 1.94 -13.84
CA LYS A 50 5.10 0.84 -14.47
C LYS A 50 6.61 1.05 -14.36
N ILE A 51 7.09 2.26 -14.62
CA ILE A 51 8.52 2.59 -14.51
C ILE A 51 9.02 2.34 -13.09
N VAL A 52 8.28 2.79 -12.07
CA VAL A 52 8.63 2.55 -10.66
C VAL A 52 8.66 1.06 -10.34
N ILE A 53 7.65 0.29 -10.77
CA ILE A 53 7.61 -1.17 -10.57
C ILE A 53 8.83 -1.84 -11.21
N HIS A 54 9.15 -1.51 -12.46
CA HIS A 54 10.31 -2.08 -13.15
C HIS A 54 11.63 -1.71 -12.47
N HIS A 55 11.76 -0.48 -11.97
CA HIS A 55 12.93 -0.08 -11.21
C HIS A 55 13.11 -0.92 -9.94
N VAL A 56 12.04 -1.13 -9.17
CA VAL A 56 12.06 -1.95 -7.95
C VAL A 56 12.40 -3.40 -8.27
N ILE A 57 11.78 -3.98 -9.30
CA ILE A 57 12.08 -5.35 -9.75
C ILE A 57 13.57 -5.46 -10.12
N ASN A 58 14.07 -4.54 -10.94
CA ASN A 58 15.46 -4.55 -11.36
C ASN A 58 16.42 -4.42 -10.16
N HIS A 59 16.17 -3.47 -9.26
CA HIS A 59 16.98 -3.31 -8.05
C HIS A 59 16.99 -4.59 -7.20
N ASN A 60 15.84 -5.23 -7.01
CA ASN A 60 15.79 -6.44 -6.18
C ASN A 60 16.44 -7.66 -6.84
N THR A 61 16.43 -7.76 -8.18
CA THR A 61 16.80 -9.00 -8.90
C THR A 61 18.15 -8.96 -9.62
N THR A 62 18.64 -7.78 -10.01
CA THR A 62 19.87 -7.65 -10.80
C THR A 62 20.96 -6.84 -10.11
N HIS A 63 20.58 -5.87 -9.27
CA HIS A 63 21.54 -4.98 -8.62
C HIS A 63 22.36 -5.70 -7.56
N VAL A 64 23.68 -5.67 -7.72
CA VAL A 64 24.65 -6.21 -6.77
C VAL A 64 25.11 -5.06 -5.87
N VAL A 65 24.85 -5.16 -4.57
CA VAL A 65 25.25 -4.15 -3.59
C VAL A 65 26.75 -4.29 -3.33
N THR A 66 27.54 -3.33 -3.80
CA THR A 66 29.01 -3.42 -3.81
C THR A 66 29.65 -3.40 -2.42
N GLU A 67 29.03 -2.73 -1.46
CA GLU A 67 29.55 -2.53 -0.10
C GLU A 67 28.72 -3.28 0.94
N TYR A 68 28.15 -4.43 0.56
CA TYR A 68 27.37 -5.23 1.50
C TYR A 68 28.29 -5.96 2.50
N ASP A 69 28.02 -5.76 3.79
CA ASP A 69 28.73 -6.42 4.88
C ASP A 69 28.15 -7.83 5.12
N PHE A 70 28.83 -8.84 4.57
CA PHE A 70 28.46 -10.24 4.76
C PHE A 70 28.82 -10.70 6.17
N ALA A 71 27.86 -11.29 6.85
CA ALA A 71 28.13 -11.91 8.15
C ALA A 71 28.98 -13.18 7.99
N PRO A 72 29.72 -13.60 9.04
CA PRO A 72 30.64 -14.74 8.95
C PRO A 72 29.98 -16.08 8.59
N ASP A 73 28.67 -16.23 8.82
CA ASP A 73 27.88 -17.42 8.52
C ASP A 73 27.33 -17.45 7.09
N MET A 74 27.46 -16.36 6.33
CA MET A 74 26.99 -16.30 4.94
C MET A 74 27.95 -17.01 3.98
N PRO A 75 27.44 -17.73 2.97
CA PRO A 75 28.24 -18.33 1.91
C PRO A 75 29.04 -17.27 1.13
N THR A 76 30.29 -17.59 0.78
CA THR A 76 31.18 -16.68 0.03
C THR A 76 30.77 -16.52 -1.44
N ASP A 77 29.97 -17.44 -1.98
CA ASP A 77 29.43 -17.44 -3.33
C ASP A 77 28.05 -16.75 -3.43
N LEU A 78 27.47 -16.32 -2.30
CA LEU A 78 26.20 -15.59 -2.27
C LEU A 78 26.38 -14.20 -2.90
N ALA A 79 25.66 -13.94 -3.98
CA ALA A 79 25.63 -12.60 -4.56
C ALA A 79 24.96 -11.61 -3.59
N SER A 80 25.51 -10.39 -3.48
CA SER A 80 24.92 -9.30 -2.69
C SER A 80 23.70 -8.67 -3.37
N LYS A 81 22.87 -9.48 -4.02
CA LYS A 81 21.60 -9.05 -4.60
C LYS A 81 20.53 -9.11 -3.53
N PRO A 82 19.64 -8.10 -3.41
CA PRO A 82 18.62 -8.09 -2.36
C PRO A 82 17.77 -9.35 -2.30
N ILE A 83 17.36 -9.91 -3.45
CA ILE A 83 16.57 -11.15 -3.50
C ILE A 83 17.36 -12.37 -2.99
N ASP A 84 18.64 -12.49 -3.31
CA ASP A 84 19.48 -13.62 -2.93
C ASP A 84 19.78 -13.58 -1.42
N LEU A 85 20.14 -12.38 -0.93
CA LEU A 85 20.32 -12.10 0.49
C LEU A 85 19.05 -12.38 1.30
N TRP A 86 17.89 -11.93 0.80
CA TRP A 86 16.60 -12.20 1.43
C TRP A 86 16.28 -13.69 1.49
N ASN A 87 16.39 -14.40 0.37
CA ASN A 87 16.11 -15.83 0.30
C ASN A 87 17.02 -16.64 1.22
N TRP A 88 18.31 -16.29 1.27
CA TRP A 88 19.24 -16.92 2.21
C TRP A 88 18.86 -16.61 3.66
N GLY A 89 18.50 -15.36 3.98
CA GLY A 89 18.03 -14.96 5.30
C GLY A 89 16.76 -15.72 5.73
N VAL A 90 15.77 -15.83 4.85
CA VAL A 90 14.52 -16.56 5.11
C VAL A 90 14.78 -18.04 5.43
N LYS A 91 15.79 -18.64 4.79
CA LYS A 91 16.13 -20.04 5.02
C LYS A 91 16.95 -20.27 6.30
N ASN A 92 17.90 -19.39 6.61
CA ASN A 92 18.93 -19.66 7.62
C ASN A 92 18.81 -18.82 8.90
N ARG A 93 18.11 -17.68 8.85
CA ARG A 93 18.01 -16.72 9.96
C ARG A 93 16.65 -16.63 10.60
N THR A 94 15.61 -17.13 9.93
CA THR A 94 14.25 -16.91 10.44
C THR A 94 13.93 -17.83 11.59
N GLY A 95 13.46 -17.22 12.70
CA GLY A 95 12.76 -17.93 13.76
C GLY A 95 11.37 -18.40 13.30
N LYS A 96 10.44 -18.54 14.25
CA LYS A 96 9.05 -18.97 13.95
C LYS A 96 8.29 -17.88 13.18
N LEU A 97 8.38 -17.85 11.85
CA LEU A 97 7.42 -17.11 11.03
C LEU A 97 6.02 -17.63 11.33
N ARG A 98 5.08 -16.72 11.57
CA ARG A 98 3.67 -17.07 11.72
C ARG A 98 3.07 -17.11 10.32
N VAL A 99 2.50 -18.26 9.96
CA VAL A 99 1.58 -18.32 8.82
C VAL A 99 0.29 -17.65 9.28
N VAL A 100 -0.09 -16.60 8.57
CA VAL A 100 -1.32 -15.84 8.78
C VAL A 100 -2.16 -15.93 7.52
N ASP A 101 -3.48 -15.83 7.68
CA ASP A 101 -4.39 -15.78 6.55
C ASP A 101 -4.17 -14.48 5.76
N GLU A 102 -3.98 -14.62 4.45
CA GLU A 102 -3.62 -13.49 3.57
C GLU A 102 -4.75 -12.46 3.50
N GLU A 103 -6.00 -12.91 3.40
CA GLU A 103 -7.18 -12.06 3.29
C GLU A 103 -7.40 -11.27 4.58
N LEU A 104 -7.37 -11.93 5.74
CA LEU A 104 -7.47 -11.26 7.03
C LEU A 104 -6.31 -10.27 7.25
N THR A 105 -5.09 -10.66 6.86
CA THR A 105 -3.92 -9.76 6.96
C THR A 105 -4.11 -8.52 6.09
N PHE A 106 -4.59 -8.69 4.86
CA PHE A 106 -4.93 -7.60 3.96
C PHE A 106 -5.99 -6.67 4.57
N ILE A 107 -7.13 -7.22 5.02
CA ILE A 107 -8.23 -6.46 5.63
C ILE A 107 -7.76 -5.68 6.87
N ASN A 108 -6.87 -6.29 7.66
CA ASN A 108 -6.29 -5.66 8.85
C ASN A 108 -5.28 -4.54 8.53
N MET A 109 -4.67 -4.54 7.34
CA MET A 109 -3.80 -3.47 6.88
C MET A 109 -4.56 -2.31 6.20
N LEU A 110 -5.85 -2.49 5.91
CA LEU A 110 -6.67 -1.43 5.35
C LEU A 110 -6.93 -0.32 6.37
N PRO A 111 -7.07 0.95 5.92
CA PRO A 111 -7.58 2.02 6.75
C PRO A 111 -8.89 1.65 7.45
N GLN A 112 -8.99 2.06 8.71
CA GLN A 112 -10.16 1.82 9.54
C GLN A 112 -11.06 3.05 9.56
N GLY A 113 -12.36 2.81 9.69
CA GLY A 113 -13.37 3.86 9.80
C GLY A 113 -14.57 3.40 10.61
N LYS A 114 -15.47 4.34 10.92
CA LYS A 114 -16.76 4.04 11.54
C LYS A 114 -17.87 4.26 10.53
N ALA A 115 -18.71 3.24 10.35
CA ALA A 115 -19.90 3.30 9.51
C ALA A 115 -21.15 3.41 10.38
N THR A 116 -22.12 4.22 9.98
CA THR A 116 -23.40 4.36 10.67
C THR A 116 -24.38 3.35 10.10
N VAL A 117 -24.99 2.51 10.93
CA VAL A 117 -26.05 1.62 10.44
C VAL A 117 -27.34 2.42 10.34
N SER A 118 -28.11 2.28 9.26
CA SER A 118 -29.44 2.88 9.07
C SER A 118 -30.43 1.86 8.51
N VAL A 119 -31.71 2.21 8.46
CA VAL A 119 -32.76 1.36 7.85
C VAL A 119 -32.56 1.10 6.35
N THR A 120 -31.67 1.87 5.70
CA THR A 120 -31.37 1.76 4.27
C THR A 120 -30.07 0.99 4.01
N GLY A 121 -29.33 0.62 5.05
CA GLY A 121 -28.02 -0.03 4.92
C GLY A 121 -26.99 0.49 5.91
N ILE A 122 -25.77 -0.04 5.83
CA ILE A 122 -24.58 0.45 6.52
C ILE A 122 -24.02 1.61 5.70
N LYS A 123 -23.94 2.80 6.30
CA LYS A 123 -23.55 4.04 5.63
C LYS A 123 -22.11 4.42 5.94
N PHE A 124 -21.33 4.65 4.89
CA PHE A 124 -19.95 5.13 4.99
C PHE A 124 -19.62 6.01 3.78
N ASN A 125 -19.02 7.19 4.01
CA ASN A 125 -18.64 8.14 2.96
C ASN A 125 -19.73 8.42 1.89
N GLY A 126 -20.99 8.55 2.33
CA GLY A 126 -22.13 8.83 1.43
C GLY A 126 -22.66 7.61 0.66
N MET A 127 -22.02 6.45 0.79
CA MET A 127 -22.45 5.19 0.18
C MET A 127 -23.21 4.31 1.18
N SER A 128 -24.04 3.40 0.65
CA SER A 128 -24.86 2.47 1.44
C SER A 128 -24.52 1.04 1.07
N TYR A 129 -24.21 0.24 2.08
CA TYR A 129 -23.75 -1.15 1.96
C TYR A 129 -24.70 -2.09 2.70
N THR A 130 -24.64 -3.37 2.34
CA THR A 130 -25.44 -4.44 2.94
C THR A 130 -24.65 -5.75 2.87
N CYS A 131 -24.90 -6.64 3.81
CA CYS A 131 -24.39 -8.01 3.82
C CYS A 131 -25.46 -8.97 4.34
N SER A 132 -25.28 -10.26 4.05
CA SER A 132 -26.18 -11.34 4.49
C SER A 132 -26.40 -11.32 6.00
N GLU A 133 -25.34 -11.12 6.76
CA GLU A 133 -25.33 -11.20 8.22
C GLU A 133 -26.14 -10.03 8.81
N ALA A 134 -25.94 -8.81 8.31
CA ALA A 134 -26.69 -7.63 8.74
C ALA A 134 -28.19 -7.74 8.37
N MET A 135 -28.51 -8.34 7.22
CA MET A 135 -29.89 -8.63 6.83
C MET A 135 -30.54 -9.67 7.75
N GLN A 136 -29.85 -10.77 8.05
CA GLN A 136 -30.35 -11.83 8.93
C GLN A 136 -30.52 -11.36 10.38
N MET A 137 -29.59 -10.54 10.89
CA MET A 137 -29.69 -9.90 12.20
C MET A 137 -30.77 -8.80 12.24
N GLY A 138 -31.41 -8.50 11.12
CA GLY A 138 -32.52 -7.56 11.04
C GLY A 138 -32.11 -6.09 11.21
N TRP A 139 -30.83 -5.75 11.00
CA TRP A 139 -30.29 -4.40 11.27
C TRP A 139 -31.02 -3.30 10.49
N PHE A 140 -31.66 -3.63 9.38
CA PHE A 140 -32.35 -2.66 8.53
C PHE A 140 -33.85 -2.50 8.86
N HIS A 141 -34.40 -3.29 9.78
CA HIS A 141 -35.81 -3.23 10.16
C HIS A 141 -36.07 -2.17 11.24
N ARG A 142 -37.23 -1.50 11.15
CA ARG A 142 -37.75 -0.63 12.22
C ARG A 142 -38.58 -1.47 13.20
N SER A 143 -37.94 -2.26 14.04
CA SER A 143 -38.62 -2.99 15.12
C SER A 143 -37.93 -2.78 16.46
N LYS A 144 -38.72 -2.61 17.53
CA LYS A 144 -38.20 -2.57 18.92
C LYS A 144 -37.69 -3.94 19.39
N SER A 145 -38.00 -5.01 18.66
CA SER A 145 -37.56 -6.39 18.98
C SER A 145 -36.17 -6.73 18.45
N VAL A 146 -35.56 -5.86 17.64
CA VAL A 146 -34.26 -6.11 17.02
C VAL A 146 -33.24 -5.11 17.58
N THR A 147 -32.14 -5.65 18.12
CA THR A 147 -31.02 -4.83 18.60
C THR A 147 -30.14 -4.44 17.41
N ARG A 148 -30.24 -3.17 16.99
CA ARG A 148 -29.40 -2.59 15.95
C ARG A 148 -28.26 -1.77 16.60
N PRO A 149 -27.00 -1.94 16.19
CA PRO A 149 -25.94 -1.02 16.58
C PRO A 149 -26.09 0.34 15.88
N GLU A 150 -25.76 1.44 16.56
CA GLU A 150 -25.78 2.78 15.94
C GLU A 150 -24.65 2.94 14.92
N SER A 151 -23.48 2.40 15.24
CA SER A 151 -22.29 2.39 14.39
C SER A 151 -21.53 1.08 14.49
N VAL A 152 -20.80 0.75 13.44
CA VAL A 152 -19.91 -0.41 13.37
C VAL A 152 -18.54 0.01 12.89
N ASP A 153 -17.51 -0.65 13.39
CA ASP A 153 -16.14 -0.45 12.91
C ASP A 153 -15.97 -1.19 11.57
N ILE A 154 -15.24 -0.57 10.65
CA ILE A 154 -15.02 -1.11 9.31
C ILE A 154 -13.57 -0.95 8.88
N SER A 155 -13.14 -1.83 7.99
CA SER A 155 -11.95 -1.66 7.15
C SER A 155 -12.39 -1.35 5.72
N TYR A 156 -11.68 -0.45 5.02
CA TYR A 156 -12.03 -0.08 3.64
C TYR A 156 -10.79 0.23 2.80
N ASP A 157 -10.84 -0.04 1.48
CA ASP A 157 -9.80 0.41 0.54
C ASP A 157 -10.17 1.79 -0.01
N PRO A 158 -9.38 2.86 0.25
CA PRO A 158 -9.65 4.19 -0.31
C PRO A 158 -9.70 4.24 -1.84
N ARG A 159 -9.13 3.23 -2.52
CA ARG A 159 -9.09 3.12 -3.99
C ARG A 159 -10.27 2.34 -4.54
N ASN A 160 -10.99 1.58 -3.70
CA ASN A 160 -12.12 0.75 -4.10
C ASN A 160 -13.24 0.84 -3.08
N THR A 161 -14.30 1.56 -3.45
CA THR A 161 -15.47 1.77 -2.59
C THR A 161 -16.57 0.73 -2.79
N ASN A 162 -16.35 -0.30 -3.61
CA ASN A 162 -17.38 -1.32 -3.88
C ASN A 162 -17.61 -2.24 -2.69
N VAL A 163 -16.59 -2.44 -1.84
CA VAL A 163 -16.63 -3.35 -0.69
C VAL A 163 -16.07 -2.64 0.53
N ILE A 164 -16.74 -2.84 1.66
CA ILE A 164 -16.22 -2.52 2.99
C ILE A 164 -16.31 -3.77 3.86
N TYR A 165 -15.39 -3.93 4.78
CA TYR A 165 -15.32 -5.09 5.66
C TYR A 165 -15.79 -4.70 7.06
N LEU A 166 -16.81 -5.38 7.58
CA LEU A 166 -17.25 -5.20 8.95
C LEU A 166 -16.21 -5.77 9.91
N ARG A 167 -15.93 -5.03 10.99
CA ARG A 167 -15.06 -5.47 12.08
C ARG A 167 -15.91 -5.67 13.33
N PRO A 168 -16.35 -6.91 13.62
CA PRO A 168 -17.18 -7.17 14.79
C PRO A 168 -16.42 -6.93 16.10
N ASP A 169 -15.10 -7.20 16.11
CA ASP A 169 -14.20 -6.97 17.23
C ASP A 169 -12.96 -6.18 16.80
N ALA A 170 -12.30 -5.50 17.75
CA ALA A 170 -11.02 -4.81 17.53
C ALA A 170 -9.81 -5.77 17.40
N ARG A 171 -10.06 -7.08 17.30
CA ARG A 171 -9.01 -8.10 17.22
C ARG A 171 -8.61 -8.34 15.77
N PHE A 172 -7.42 -8.90 15.58
CA PHE A 172 -6.80 -9.11 14.27
C PHE A 172 -7.02 -10.55 13.75
N ASP A 173 -7.61 -11.43 14.56
CA ASP A 173 -7.77 -12.86 14.30
C ASP A 173 -9.21 -13.28 13.98
N SER A 174 -10.12 -12.32 13.85
CA SER A 174 -11.56 -12.52 13.67
C SER A 174 -12.16 -11.48 12.74
#